data_AF-A0AAU2VMZ3-F1
#
_entry.id   AF-A0AAU2VMZ3-F1
#
_cell.length_a   1.000
_cell.length_b   1.000
_cell.length_c   1.000
_cell.angle_alpha   90.00
_cell.angle_beta   90.00
_cell.angle_gamma   90.00
#
_symmetry.space_group_name_H-M   'P 1'
#
loop_
_entity.id
_entity.type
_entity.pdbx_description
1 polymer ?
#
loop_
_entity_poly.entity_id
_entity_poly.type
_entity_poly.pdbx_seq_one_letter_code
_entity_poly.pdbx_strand_id
1 'polypeptide(L)'
;MAARLGEDGTRQALAHFVTSSPWDAAHVRARRAWRMQPVVKPTALIIDDTGFLKDGDASACVIRQHTGTAGKVTNCQAGVSLHLASNGPSAAVNWRLFLPGSWDPASPKVARCGKCATLPKWSMSRSGNWPST
;
A
#
# COMPACT_ATOMS: atom_id res chain seq x y z
N MET A 1 8.23 -7.48 -15.64
CA MET A 1 6.76 -7.68 -15.59
C MET A 1 6.18 -7.81 -17.00
N ALA A 2 6.19 -6.75 -17.84
CA ALA A 2 5.69 -6.85 -19.22
C ALA A 2 6.44 -7.89 -20.08
N ALA A 3 7.77 -7.99 -19.94
CA ALA A 3 8.59 -8.99 -20.65
C ALA A 3 8.29 -10.46 -20.27
N ARG A 4 7.51 -10.70 -19.19
CA ARG A 4 7.10 -12.07 -18.80
C ARG A 4 5.79 -12.51 -19.44
N LEU A 5 5.15 -11.65 -20.23
CA LEU A 5 3.84 -11.92 -20.84
C LEU A 5 3.93 -12.58 -22.23
N GLY A 6 5.13 -12.90 -22.72
CA GLY A 6 5.33 -13.46 -24.07
C GLY A 6 5.03 -12.45 -25.19
N GLU A 7 5.14 -12.89 -26.45
CA GLU A 7 4.81 -12.06 -27.61
C GLU A 7 3.30 -11.77 -27.74
N ASP A 8 2.46 -12.64 -27.16
CA ASP A 8 0.99 -12.52 -27.14
C ASP A 8 0.46 -11.57 -26.05
N GLY A 9 1.32 -11.15 -25.13
CA GLY A 9 0.99 -10.30 -23.99
C GLY A 9 0.90 -8.83 -24.36
N THR A 10 -0.31 -8.31 -24.62
CA THR A 10 -0.47 -6.89 -24.98
C THR A 10 -0.04 -6.00 -23.81
N ARG A 11 1.09 -5.28 -23.96
CA ARG A 11 1.57 -4.29 -22.97
C ARG A 11 0.50 -3.29 -22.55
N GLN A 12 -0.38 -2.92 -23.48
CA GLN A 12 -1.55 -2.08 -23.26
C GLN A 12 -2.55 -2.72 -22.28
N ALA A 13 -2.83 -4.02 -22.39
CA ALA A 13 -3.73 -4.72 -21.50
C ALA A 13 -3.18 -4.75 -20.06
N LEU A 14 -1.87 -4.99 -19.88
CA LEU A 14 -1.24 -4.90 -18.56
C LEU A 14 -1.31 -3.48 -17.99
N ALA A 15 -1.01 -2.46 -18.81
CA ALA A 15 -1.10 -1.07 -18.37
C ALA A 15 -2.52 -0.72 -17.93
N HIS A 16 -3.53 -1.10 -18.73
CA HIS A 16 -4.94 -0.92 -18.40
C HIS A 16 -5.32 -1.68 -17.12
N PHE A 17 -4.88 -2.93 -16.97
CA PHE A 17 -5.12 -3.74 -15.77
C PHE A 17 -4.61 -3.05 -14.50
N VAL A 18 -3.41 -2.47 -14.54
CA VAL A 18 -2.78 -1.82 -13.38
C VAL A 18 -3.40 -0.45 -13.07
N THR A 19 -3.80 0.32 -14.09
CA THR A 19 -4.15 1.74 -13.94
C THR A 19 -5.64 2.05 -14.00
N SER A 20 -6.40 1.37 -14.86
CA SER A 20 -7.77 1.77 -15.24
C SER A 20 -8.82 0.68 -15.04
N SER A 21 -8.41 -0.57 -14.81
CA SER A 21 -9.33 -1.68 -14.59
C SER A 21 -10.21 -1.44 -13.34
N PRO A 22 -11.50 -1.78 -13.36
CA PRO A 22 -12.48 -1.40 -12.32
C PRO A 22 -12.41 -2.28 -11.05
N TRP A 23 -11.30 -2.98 -10.81
CA TRP A 23 -11.18 -3.87 -9.67
C TRP A 23 -11.15 -3.08 -8.37
N ASP A 24 -11.95 -3.52 -7.38
CA ASP A 24 -11.84 -3.01 -6.03
C ASP A 24 -10.55 -3.54 -5.39
N ALA A 25 -9.56 -2.66 -5.29
CA ALA A 25 -8.28 -2.98 -4.68
C ALA A 25 -8.41 -3.40 -3.20
N ALA A 26 -9.40 -2.90 -2.46
CA ALA A 26 -9.66 -3.32 -1.09
C ALA A 26 -10.17 -4.77 -1.06
N HIS A 27 -11.13 -5.11 -1.92
CA HIS A 27 -11.62 -6.47 -2.08
C HIS A 27 -10.49 -7.44 -2.46
N VAL A 28 -9.64 -7.10 -3.43
CA VAL A 28 -8.52 -7.97 -3.85
C VAL A 28 -7.50 -8.18 -2.73
N ARG A 29 -7.16 -7.13 -1.96
CA ARG A 29 -6.28 -7.28 -0.78
C ARG A 29 -6.91 -8.17 0.28
N ALA A 30 -8.21 -8.01 0.56
CA ALA A 30 -8.93 -8.88 1.48
C ALA A 30 -8.91 -10.34 1.01
N ARG A 31 -9.22 -10.61 -0.27
CA ARG A 31 -9.17 -11.96 -0.85
C ARG A 31 -7.77 -12.58 -0.77
N ARG A 32 -6.72 -11.79 -0.98
CA ARG A 32 -5.33 -12.24 -0.78
C ARG A 32 -5.09 -12.62 0.68
N ALA A 33 -5.51 -11.79 1.64
CA ALA A 33 -5.38 -12.08 3.07
C ALA A 33 -6.06 -13.41 3.45
N TRP A 34 -7.31 -13.61 3.01
CA TRP A 34 -8.07 -14.84 3.22
C TRP A 34 -7.38 -16.07 2.63
N ARG A 35 -6.81 -15.96 1.42
CA ARG A 35 -6.08 -17.06 0.78
C ARG A 35 -4.74 -17.38 1.44
N MET A 36 -4.04 -16.36 1.94
CA MET A 36 -2.73 -16.56 2.56
C MET A 36 -2.83 -17.05 4.00
N GLN A 37 -3.92 -16.79 4.72
CA GLN A 37 -4.10 -17.23 6.09
C GLN A 37 -3.86 -18.74 6.30
N PRO A 38 -4.46 -19.67 5.53
CA PRO A 38 -4.23 -21.10 5.73
C PRO A 38 -2.85 -21.57 5.25
N VAL A 39 -2.20 -20.82 4.36
CA VAL A 39 -0.86 -21.13 3.84
C VAL A 39 0.22 -20.72 4.85
N VAL A 40 0.10 -19.52 5.41
CA VAL A 40 1.07 -18.98 6.37
C VAL A 40 0.85 -19.54 7.77
N LYS A 41 -0.42 -19.77 8.17
CA LYS A 41 -0.83 -20.15 9.52
C LYS A 41 -0.21 -19.22 10.58
N PRO A 42 -0.47 -17.91 10.49
CA PRO A 42 0.30 -16.89 11.20
C PRO A 42 0.28 -17.06 12.71
N THR A 43 1.46 -16.98 13.32
CA THR A 43 1.64 -16.85 14.78
C THR A 43 1.93 -15.40 15.20
N ALA A 44 2.21 -14.53 14.23
CA ALA A 44 2.46 -13.10 14.44
C ALA A 44 1.93 -12.24 13.28
N LEU A 45 1.73 -10.96 13.58
CA LEU A 45 1.48 -9.91 12.60
C LEU A 45 2.66 -8.95 12.62
N ILE A 46 3.20 -8.63 11.45
CA ILE A 46 4.31 -7.68 11.30
C ILE A 46 3.80 -6.44 10.59
N ILE A 47 4.07 -5.28 11.19
CA ILE A 47 3.89 -3.98 10.54
C ILE A 47 5.28 -3.50 10.15
N ASP A 48 5.45 -3.23 8.86
CA ASP A 48 6.73 -2.81 8.29
C ASP A 48 6.54 -1.61 7.35
N ASP A 49 7.41 -0.61 7.47
CA ASP A 49 7.46 0.52 6.56
C ASP A 49 8.61 0.38 5.55
N THR A 50 8.29 0.58 4.27
CA THR A 50 9.27 0.58 3.18
C THR A 50 9.30 1.94 2.51
N GLY A 51 10.49 2.51 2.32
CA GLY A 51 10.65 3.78 1.61
C GLY A 51 10.88 3.56 0.12
N PHE A 52 10.13 4.30 -0.69
CA PHE A 52 10.27 4.35 -2.15
C PHE A 52 10.90 5.68 -2.54
N LEU A 53 12.16 5.64 -2.99
CA LEU A 53 12.86 6.84 -3.45
C LEU A 53 12.13 7.48 -4.64
N LYS A 54 12.09 8.81 -4.64
CA LYS A 54 11.46 9.61 -5.69
C LYS A 54 12.30 10.83 -6.03
N ASP A 55 12.38 11.10 -7.32
CA ASP A 55 12.90 12.35 -7.85
C ASP A 55 11.70 13.26 -8.19
N GLY A 56 11.60 14.40 -7.51
CA GLY A 56 10.48 15.36 -7.68
C GLY A 56 9.32 15.22 -6.69
N ASP A 57 8.29 16.05 -6.88
CA ASP A 57 7.18 16.27 -5.93
C ASP A 57 5.80 15.83 -6.45
N ALA A 58 5.72 15.33 -7.68
CA ALA A 58 4.45 14.99 -8.34
C ALA A 58 3.83 13.67 -7.85
N SER A 59 4.58 12.84 -7.12
CA SER A 59 4.07 11.57 -6.59
C SER A 59 3.32 11.78 -5.27
N ALA A 60 2.15 11.14 -5.12
CA ALA A 60 1.33 11.28 -3.90
C ALA A 60 2.12 10.98 -2.62
N CYS A 61 1.95 11.77 -1.55
CA CYS A 61 2.62 11.54 -0.26
C CYS A 61 4.17 11.57 -0.32
N VAL A 62 4.78 12.11 -1.38
CA VAL A 62 6.24 12.27 -1.44
C VAL A 62 6.66 13.47 -0.60
N ILE A 63 7.64 13.26 0.29
CA ILE A 63 8.30 14.32 1.07
C ILE A 63 9.75 13.94 1.35
N ARG A 64 10.55 14.91 1.79
CA ARG A 64 11.84 14.61 2.43
C ARG A 64 11.59 14.04 3.83
N GLN A 65 11.88 12.77 4.04
CA GLN A 65 11.74 12.07 5.31
C GLN A 65 12.80 10.98 5.46
N HIS A 66 13.00 10.49 6.68
CA HIS A 66 13.88 9.34 6.90
C HIS A 66 13.28 8.11 6.23
N THR A 67 14.10 7.36 5.50
CA THR A 67 13.74 6.06 4.95
C THR A 67 14.76 5.03 5.37
N GLY A 68 14.30 3.93 5.96
CA GLY A 68 15.17 2.80 6.28
C GLY A 68 15.88 2.24 5.06
N THR A 69 15.25 2.29 3.88
CA THR A 69 15.80 1.79 2.62
C THR A 69 17.06 2.53 2.16
N ALA A 70 17.19 3.83 2.48
CA ALA A 70 18.39 4.60 2.14
C ALA A 70 19.24 4.98 3.36
N GLY A 71 18.79 4.65 4.58
CA GLY A 71 19.47 4.98 5.83
C GLY A 71 19.65 6.47 6.09
N LYS A 72 18.85 7.33 5.44
CA LYS A 72 18.99 8.79 5.50
C LYS A 72 17.69 9.51 5.23
N VAL A 73 17.67 10.81 5.52
CA VAL A 73 16.59 11.71 5.10
C VAL A 73 16.76 12.03 3.62
N THR A 74 15.80 11.63 2.80
CA THR A 74 15.76 11.92 1.36
C THR A 74 14.32 12.00 0.89
N ASN A 75 14.14 12.42 -0.36
CA ASN A 75 12.81 12.50 -0.95
C ASN A 75 12.28 11.09 -1.24
N CYS A 76 11.21 10.70 -0.57
CA CYS A 76 10.61 9.38 -0.71
C CYS A 76 9.15 9.35 -0.31
N GLN A 77 8.44 8.33 -0.80
CA GLN A 77 7.17 7.88 -0.23
C GLN A 77 7.47 6.79 0.81
N ALA A 78 6.67 6.69 1.87
CA ALA A 78 6.73 5.57 2.79
C ALA A 78 5.45 4.74 2.65
N GLY A 79 5.58 3.46 2.35
CA GLY A 79 4.46 2.51 2.35
C GLY A 79 4.50 1.68 3.62
N VAL A 80 3.42 1.67 4.38
CA VAL A 80 3.24 0.83 5.56
C VAL A 80 2.47 -0.42 5.15
N SER A 81 3.04 -1.57 5.44
CA SER A 81 2.54 -2.88 5.07
C SER A 81 2.22 -3.73 6.31
N LEU A 82 1.22 -4.60 6.18
CA LEU A 82 0.85 -5.60 7.16
C LEU A 82 1.15 -6.97 6.58
N HIS A 83 1.89 -7.79 7.33
CA HIS A 83 2.25 -9.15 6.95
C HIS A 83 1.69 -10.15 7.95
N LEU A 84 1.18 -11.26 7.41
CA LEU A 84 0.98 -12.49 8.17
C LEU A 84 2.35 -13.16 8.28
N ALA A 85 2.75 -13.59 9.47
CA ALA A 85 4.05 -14.22 9.68
C ALA A 85 3.97 -15.44 10.60
N SER A 86 4.79 -16.43 10.26
CA SER A 86 5.10 -17.61 11.07
C SER A 86 6.60 -17.82 11.06
N ASN A 87 7.11 -18.84 11.76
CA ASN A 87 8.55 -19.15 11.83
C ASN A 87 9.23 -19.52 10.48
N GLY A 88 8.50 -19.48 9.36
CA GLY A 88 9.04 -19.81 8.04
C GLY A 88 8.48 -18.89 6.95
N PRO A 89 7.17 -19.00 6.65
CA PRO A 89 6.55 -18.13 5.65
C PRO A 89 6.14 -16.78 6.25
N SER A 90 6.23 -15.74 5.41
CA SER A 90 5.53 -14.48 5.62
C SER A 90 4.84 -14.04 4.33
N ALA A 91 3.75 -13.29 4.47
CA ALA A 91 3.04 -12.73 3.34
C ALA A 91 2.48 -11.36 3.68
N ALA A 92 2.87 -10.33 2.91
CA ALA A 92 2.17 -9.06 2.90
C ALA A 92 0.70 -9.32 2.55
N VAL A 93 -0.24 -8.75 3.28
CA VAL A 93 -1.68 -8.93 3.01
C VAL A 93 -2.42 -7.61 2.86
N ASN A 94 -1.87 -6.53 3.41
CA ASN A 94 -2.39 -5.20 3.23
C ASN A 94 -1.25 -4.18 3.18
N TRP A 95 -1.49 -3.02 2.58
CA TRP A 95 -0.54 -1.92 2.59
C TRP A 95 -1.25 -0.60 2.28
N ARG A 96 -0.68 0.52 2.74
CA ARG A 96 -1.08 1.89 2.40
C ARG A 96 0.14 2.80 2.37
N LEU A 97 0.05 3.91 1.63
CA LEU A 97 1.02 4.99 1.80
C LEU A 97 0.78 5.70 3.14
N PHE A 98 1.86 5.98 3.87
CA PHE A 98 1.84 6.96 4.94
C PHE A 98 1.44 8.31 4.36
N LEU A 99 0.50 9.00 5.00
CA LEU A 99 0.01 10.32 4.58
C LEU A 99 0.66 11.40 5.45
N PRO A 100 1.67 12.14 4.93
CA PRO A 100 2.25 13.25 5.66
C PRO A 100 1.24 14.39 5.83
N GLY A 101 1.35 15.16 6.92
CA GLY A 101 0.44 16.30 7.16
C GLY A 101 0.48 17.38 6.09
N SER A 102 1.55 17.48 5.29
CA SER A 102 1.60 18.39 4.12
C SER A 102 0.75 17.92 2.94
N TRP A 103 0.35 16.64 2.92
CA TRP A 103 -0.49 16.00 1.91
C TRP A 103 -1.92 15.71 2.41
N ASP A 104 -2.20 15.98 3.69
CA ASP A 104 -3.53 15.83 4.26
C ASP A 104 -4.50 16.83 3.59
N PRO A 105 -5.63 16.38 3.00
CA PRO A 105 -6.66 17.27 2.45
C PRO A 105 -7.19 18.31 3.43
N ALA A 106 -7.15 18.03 4.75
CA ALA A 106 -7.53 18.98 5.78
C ALA A 106 -6.43 20.03 6.06
N SER A 107 -5.24 19.85 5.49
CA SER A 107 -4.13 20.79 5.61
C SER A 107 -4.34 21.98 4.68
N PRO A 108 -4.19 23.23 5.17
CA PRO A 108 -4.37 24.44 4.37
C PRO A 108 -3.35 24.60 3.22
N LYS A 109 -2.42 23.65 3.02
CA LYS A 109 -1.38 23.65 1.98
C LYS A 109 -1.68 22.74 0.78
N VAL A 110 -2.78 22.00 0.74
CA VAL A 110 -3.03 21.03 -0.34
C VAL A 110 -3.84 21.66 -1.47
N ALA A 111 -3.15 22.01 -2.56
CA ALA A 111 -3.75 22.50 -3.80
C ALA A 111 -3.83 21.44 -4.93
N ARG A 112 -3.62 20.13 -4.67
CA ARG A 112 -3.30 19.20 -5.77
C ARG A 112 -3.93 17.81 -5.80
N CYS A 113 -4.72 17.37 -4.82
CA CYS A 113 -5.29 16.00 -4.90
C CYS A 113 -6.70 15.89 -4.32
N GLY A 114 -7.71 15.78 -5.20
CA GLY A 114 -9.12 15.65 -4.82
C GLY A 114 -9.55 14.28 -4.29
N LYS A 115 -8.63 13.34 -4.01
CA LYS A 115 -8.95 11.99 -3.51
C LYS A 115 -7.86 11.40 -2.61
N CYS A 116 -7.49 12.06 -1.52
CA CYS A 116 -6.74 11.41 -0.44
C CYS A 116 -7.73 11.04 0.67
N ALA A 117 -8.09 9.77 0.79
CA ALA A 117 -8.82 9.30 1.96
C ALA A 117 -7.87 9.31 3.16
N THR A 118 -8.15 10.16 4.14
CA THR A 118 -7.41 10.28 5.40
C THR A 118 -7.73 9.10 6.31
N LEU A 119 -6.71 8.53 6.93
CA LEU A 119 -6.83 7.65 8.08
C LEU A 119 -5.61 7.86 8.99
N PRO A 120 -5.77 7.99 10.31
CA PRO A 120 -4.65 8.17 11.23
C PRO A 120 -3.67 6.99 11.18
N LYS A 121 -2.42 7.24 11.60
CA LYS A 121 -1.26 6.32 11.60
C LYS A 121 -1.56 4.89 12.12
N TRP A 122 -2.59 4.72 12.94
CA TRP A 122 -2.93 3.46 13.60
C TRP A 122 -4.23 2.81 13.14
N SER A 123 -5.02 3.42 12.25
CA SER A 123 -6.29 2.82 11.83
C SER A 123 -6.12 1.89 10.62
N MET A 124 -5.91 0.60 10.90
CA MET A 124 -6.23 -0.48 9.94
C MET A 124 -7.54 -1.23 10.27
N SER A 125 -8.29 -0.83 11.30
CA SER A 125 -9.60 -1.40 11.58
C SER A 125 -10.61 -0.33 12.03
N ARG A 126 -11.67 -0.18 11.23
CA ARG A 126 -13.06 0.15 11.65
C ARG A 126 -13.93 0.33 10.40
N SER A 127 -14.22 -0.78 9.73
CA SER A 127 -15.38 -0.91 8.86
C SER A 127 -15.75 -2.39 8.78
N GLY A 128 -16.15 -2.94 9.92
CA GLY A 128 -16.69 -4.29 10.02
C GLY A 128 -17.75 -4.28 11.10
N ASN A 129 -19.00 -4.08 10.71
CA ASN A 129 -20.15 -4.47 11.53
C ASN A 129 -20.10 -6.00 11.60
N TRP A 130 -19.60 -6.54 12.70
CA TRP A 130 -19.74 -7.95 13.01
C TRP A 130 -21.09 -8.13 13.73
N PRO A 131 -21.96 -9.06 13.30
CA PRO A 131 -23.17 -9.37 14.05
C PRO A 131 -22.75 -10.00 15.38
N SER A 132 -23.30 -9.46 16.48
CA SER A 132 -23.22 -10.04 17.80
C SER A 132 -24.09 -11.29 17.85
N THR A 133 -23.49 -12.45 18.10
CA THR A 133 -24.12 -13.50 18.92
C THR A 133 -24.15 -13.07 20.37
#